data_AF-A0A1Q3D302-F1
#
_entry.id   AF-A0A1Q3D302-F1
#
_cell.length_a   1.000
_cell.length_b   1.000
_cell.length_c   1.000
_cell.angle_alpha   90.00
_cell.angle_beta   90.00
_cell.angle_gamma   90.00
#
_symmetry.space_group_name_H-M   'P 1'
#
loop_
_entity.id
_entity.type
_entity.pdbx_description
1 polymer ?
#
loop_
_entity_poly.entity_id
_entity_poly.type
_entity_poly.pdbx_seq_one_letter_code
_entity_poly.pdbx_strand_id
1 'polypeptide(L)'
;MSNKCTQPRMEGQREGGAQQPRAPTRTYAMIAEGVEDPNDVVTGTFPVCCKTAHVFFNTGATHSFVSLSFVRYLSSPSQTLEISLAVETPNGNTLIADKVYRSCEIKLCDRK
;
A
#
# COMPACT_ATOMS: atom_id res chain seq x y z
N MET A 1 23.40 17.41 7.98
CA MET A 1 22.04 16.89 7.74
C MET A 1 22.07 16.16 6.39
N SER A 2 22.09 14.82 6.38
CA SER A 2 22.15 14.03 5.15
C SER A 2 20.77 13.44 4.88
N ASN A 3 20.11 13.91 3.83
CA ASN A 3 18.81 13.42 3.33
C ASN A 3 18.98 12.44 2.16
N LYS A 4 20.13 11.76 2.08
CA LYS A 4 20.41 10.78 1.02
C LYS A 4 19.66 9.48 1.34
N CYS A 5 18.52 9.29 0.68
CA CYS A 5 17.84 8.00 0.59
C CYS A 5 18.72 7.05 -0.25
N THR A 6 19.24 5.99 0.38
CA THR A 6 20.02 4.95 -0.32
C THR A 6 19.05 3.94 -0.89
N GLN A 7 18.97 3.85 -2.21
CA GLN A 7 18.17 2.81 -2.88
C GLN A 7 18.83 1.44 -2.67
N PRO A 8 18.09 0.38 -2.31
CA PRO A 8 18.63 -0.97 -2.32
C PRO A 8 18.99 -1.37 -3.77
N ARG A 9 20.20 -1.90 -3.96
CA ARG A 9 20.64 -2.49 -5.23
C ARG A 9 19.95 -3.84 -5.43
N MET A 10 19.41 -4.09 -6.62
CA MET A 10 18.76 -5.35 -6.99
C MET A 10 19.49 -5.98 -8.19
N GLU A 11 19.90 -7.24 -8.05
CA GLU A 11 20.36 -8.09 -9.15
C GLU A 11 19.14 -8.70 -9.85
N GLY A 12 19.18 -8.71 -11.19
CA GLY A 12 18.03 -9.07 -12.03
C GLY A 12 17.94 -10.57 -12.35
N GLN A 13 16.71 -11.05 -12.58
CA GLN A 13 16.42 -12.23 -13.40
C GLN A 13 14.99 -12.20 -13.96
N ARG A 14 14.82 -12.90 -15.10
CA ARG A 14 13.84 -12.71 -16.19
C ARG A 14 12.53 -13.52 -16.05
N GLU A 15 11.52 -13.02 -16.78
CA GLU A 15 10.45 -13.67 -17.58
C GLU A 15 9.59 -14.84 -17.03
N GLY A 16 8.29 -14.80 -17.39
CA GLY A 16 7.43 -15.99 -17.48
C GLY A 16 5.97 -15.72 -17.12
N GLY A 17 5.09 -15.59 -18.12
CA GLY A 17 3.65 -15.42 -17.91
C GLY A 17 2.94 -16.72 -17.55
N ALA A 18 1.92 -16.64 -16.68
CA ALA A 18 0.85 -17.61 -16.55
C ALA A 18 -0.39 -16.95 -15.91
N GLN A 19 -1.57 -17.21 -16.48
CA GLN A 19 -2.86 -16.80 -15.94
C GLN A 19 -3.20 -17.65 -14.70
N GLN A 20 -3.44 -17.00 -13.56
CA GLN A 20 -3.67 -17.67 -12.28
C GLN A 20 -5.18 -17.83 -11.99
N PRO A 21 -5.63 -18.93 -11.36
CA PRO A 21 -7.05 -19.21 -11.13
C PRO A 21 -7.67 -18.26 -10.11
N ARG A 22 -8.89 -17.80 -10.36
CA ARG A 22 -9.65 -16.90 -9.47
C ARG A 22 -10.17 -17.67 -8.25
N ALA A 23 -9.52 -17.48 -7.11
CA ALA A 23 -9.99 -17.90 -5.79
C ALA A 23 -11.11 -16.96 -5.25
N PRO A 24 -11.83 -17.33 -4.18
CA PRO A 24 -12.93 -16.53 -3.61
C PRO A 24 -12.49 -15.11 -3.25
N THR A 25 -13.30 -14.13 -3.67
CA THR A 25 -13.06 -12.70 -3.45
C THR A 25 -13.11 -12.37 -1.95
N ARG A 26 -11.96 -12.03 -1.37
CA ARG A 26 -11.88 -11.46 -0.01
C ARG A 26 -11.92 -9.94 -0.09
N THR A 27 -12.92 -9.34 0.56
CA THR A 27 -13.16 -7.89 0.53
C THR A 27 -12.47 -7.19 1.72
N TYR A 28 -11.86 -6.03 1.48
CA TYR A 28 -11.20 -5.20 2.48
C TYR A 28 -11.66 -3.75 2.33
N ALA A 29 -11.67 -2.98 3.40
CA ALA A 29 -12.13 -1.59 3.32
C ALA A 29 -10.97 -0.60 3.37
N MET A 30 -10.99 0.38 2.46
CA MET A 30 -10.05 1.51 2.41
C MET A 30 -10.74 2.75 2.98
N ILE A 31 -10.89 2.83 4.31
CA ILE A 31 -11.69 3.87 4.94
C ILE A 31 -10.87 4.71 5.93
N ALA A 32 -11.03 6.02 5.80
CA ALA A 32 -10.71 7.03 6.80
C ALA A 32 -11.88 7.25 7.78
N GLU A 33 -13.11 7.18 7.26
CA GLU A 33 -14.36 7.68 7.86
C GLU A 33 -15.31 6.57 8.35
N GLY A 34 -14.88 5.30 8.33
CA GLY A 34 -15.76 4.13 8.60
C GLY A 34 -15.10 3.11 9.49
N VAL A 35 -14.33 3.60 10.46
CA VAL A 35 -13.91 2.77 11.58
C VAL A 35 -14.93 2.94 12.68
N GLU A 36 -15.38 1.81 13.24
CA GLU A 36 -16.46 1.80 14.25
C GLU A 36 -16.07 2.61 15.51
N ASP A 37 -14.76 2.78 15.75
CA ASP A 37 -14.21 3.73 16.70
C ASP A 37 -13.28 4.74 15.97
N PRO A 38 -13.56 6.06 16.00
CA PRO A 38 -12.65 7.07 15.47
C PRO A 38 -11.26 7.08 16.16
N ASN A 39 -11.08 6.38 17.28
CA ASN A 39 -9.76 6.18 17.91
C ASN A 39 -8.88 5.15 17.20
N ASP A 40 -9.44 4.29 16.34
CA ASP A 40 -8.69 3.22 15.66
C ASP A 40 -7.96 3.71 14.39
N VAL A 41 -8.18 5.00 14.02
CA VAL A 41 -7.51 5.62 12.88
C VAL A 41 -6.65 6.79 13.31
N VAL A 42 -5.35 6.68 13.05
CA VAL A 42 -4.41 7.80 13.16
C VAL A 42 -3.99 8.21 11.76
N THR A 43 -4.12 9.50 11.45
CA THR A 43 -3.72 10.06 10.14
C THR A 43 -2.49 10.94 10.27
N GLY A 44 -1.72 11.03 9.20
CA GLY A 44 -0.65 12.01 9.11
C GLY A 44 0.11 11.94 7.80
N THR A 45 1.09 12.83 7.66
CA THR A 45 1.91 12.92 6.45
C THR A 45 3.29 12.35 6.72
N PHE A 46 3.66 11.29 6.03
CA PHE A 46 4.90 10.55 6.26
C PHE A 46 5.66 10.28 4.97
N PRO A 47 6.99 10.18 5.02
CA PRO A 47 7.76 9.58 3.93
C PRO A 47 7.46 8.09 3.81
N VAL A 48 6.89 7.69 2.68
CA VAL A 48 6.65 6.29 2.26
C VAL A 48 7.49 6.02 1.02
N CYS A 49 8.38 5.03 1.06
CA CYS A 49 9.23 4.71 -0.09
C CYS A 49 10.01 5.95 -0.61
N CYS A 50 10.49 6.79 0.33
CA CYS A 50 11.17 8.07 0.08
C CYS A 50 10.32 9.17 -0.62
N LYS A 51 8.99 9.04 -0.59
CA LYS A 51 8.03 10.04 -1.11
C LYS A 51 7.02 10.42 -0.03
N THR A 52 6.73 11.71 0.11
CA THR A 52 5.76 12.19 1.08
C THR A 52 4.34 11.76 0.69
N ALA A 53 3.64 11.08 1.60
CA ALA A 53 2.28 10.60 1.40
C ALA A 53 1.40 10.94 2.60
N HIS A 54 0.10 11.10 2.38
CA HIS A 54 -0.89 11.02 3.45
C HIS A 54 -1.11 9.54 3.78
N VAL A 55 -0.95 9.19 5.05
CA VAL A 55 -1.05 7.82 5.56
C VAL A 55 -2.17 7.73 6.57
N PHE A 56 -2.98 6.68 6.44
CA PHE A 56 -4.02 6.28 7.38
C PHE A 56 -3.54 5.02 8.09
N PHE A 57 -3.16 5.14 9.37
CA PHE A 57 -2.89 4.00 10.23
C PHE A 57 -4.22 3.53 10.80
N ASN A 58 -4.66 2.35 10.38
CA ASN A 58 -5.90 1.72 10.82
C ASN A 58 -5.55 0.40 11.50
N THR A 59 -5.80 0.28 12.81
CA THR A 59 -5.53 -0.92 13.60
C THR A 59 -6.39 -2.12 13.18
N GLY A 60 -7.57 -1.87 12.60
CA GLY A 60 -8.45 -2.89 12.04
C GLY A 60 -8.06 -3.38 10.63
N ALA A 61 -7.08 -2.75 9.98
CA ALA A 61 -6.64 -3.15 8.65
C ALA A 61 -5.65 -4.33 8.71
N THR A 62 -5.93 -5.39 7.95
CA THR A 62 -5.03 -6.54 7.80
C THR A 62 -3.98 -6.35 6.71
N HIS A 63 -4.21 -5.40 5.80
CA HIS A 63 -3.34 -5.09 4.66
C HIS A 63 -3.22 -3.58 4.51
N SER A 64 -2.05 -3.12 4.07
CA SER A 64 -1.84 -1.74 3.66
C SER A 64 -2.16 -1.60 2.18
N PHE A 65 -2.84 -0.52 1.81
CA PHE A 65 -3.14 -0.20 0.43
C PHE A 65 -2.59 1.18 0.07
N VAL A 66 -2.28 1.37 -1.20
CA VAL A 66 -1.76 2.61 -1.76
C VAL A 66 -2.68 3.07 -2.87
N SER A 67 -2.94 4.38 -2.94
CA SER A 67 -3.80 4.93 -3.98
C SER A 67 -3.13 4.80 -5.36
N LEU A 68 -3.95 4.58 -6.40
CA LEU A 68 -3.49 4.52 -7.79
C LEU A 68 -2.82 5.83 -8.25
N SER A 69 -3.17 6.96 -7.65
CA SER A 69 -2.50 8.23 -7.93
C SER A 69 -1.10 8.31 -7.33
N PHE A 70 -0.83 7.57 -6.24
CA PHE A 70 0.47 7.59 -5.57
C PHE A 70 1.46 6.58 -6.14
N VAL A 71 1.01 5.45 -6.71
CA VAL A 71 1.90 4.38 -7.19
C VAL A 71 2.94 4.86 -8.21
N ARG A 72 2.64 5.89 -9.00
CA ARG A 72 3.58 6.51 -9.97
C ARG A 72 4.83 7.14 -9.32
N TYR A 73 4.78 7.40 -8.01
CA TYR A 73 5.91 7.95 -7.27
C TYR A 73 6.76 6.86 -6.61
N LEU A 74 6.25 5.62 -6.53
CA LEU A 74 6.99 4.49 -6.01
C LEU A 74 8.04 4.07 -7.03
N SER A 75 9.29 3.96 -6.57
CA SER A 75 10.41 3.52 -7.41
C SER A 75 10.54 2.00 -7.46
N SER A 76 9.91 1.29 -6.51
CA SER A 76 9.96 -0.16 -6.44
C SER A 76 9.07 -0.79 -7.52
N PRO A 77 9.53 -1.85 -8.21
CA PRO A 77 8.67 -2.57 -9.13
C PRO A 77 7.52 -3.24 -8.38
N SER A 78 6.32 -3.22 -8.97
CA SER A 78 5.18 -3.98 -8.48
C SER A 78 5.33 -5.46 -8.83
N GLN A 79 4.83 -6.34 -7.97
CA GLN A 79 4.65 -7.76 -8.24
C GLN A 79 3.16 -8.07 -8.38
N THR A 80 2.80 -9.02 -9.23
CA THR A 80 1.44 -9.54 -9.31
C THR A 80 1.12 -10.38 -8.07
N LEU A 81 -0.05 -10.19 -7.48
CA LEU A 81 -0.57 -11.05 -6.42
C LEU A 81 -1.15 -12.33 -7.03
N GLU A 82 -0.84 -13.48 -6.42
CA GLU A 82 -1.44 -14.76 -6.78
C GLU A 82 -2.97 -14.75 -6.57
N ILE A 83 -3.43 -14.06 -5.52
CA ILE A 83 -4.85 -13.82 -5.25
C ILE A 83 -5.08 -12.32 -5.14
N SER A 84 -5.89 -11.76 -6.04
CA SER A 84 -6.29 -10.36 -5.99
C SER A 84 -7.22 -10.09 -4.81
N LEU A 85 -7.12 -8.88 -4.26
CA LEU A 85 -7.95 -8.44 -3.14
C LEU A 85 -9.04 -7.51 -3.68
N ALA A 86 -10.29 -7.73 -3.29
CA ALA A 86 -11.34 -6.74 -3.52
C ALA A 86 -11.29 -5.71 -2.40
N VAL A 87 -11.37 -4.44 -2.76
CA VAL A 87 -11.26 -3.32 -1.84
C VAL A 87 -12.50 -2.46 -1.96
N GLU A 88 -13.38 -2.51 -0.97
CA GLU A 88 -14.49 -1.59 -0.85
C GLU A 88 -13.98 -0.21 -0.42
N THR A 89 -14.37 0.78 -1.20
CA THR A 89 -14.13 2.18 -0.90
C THR A 89 -15.28 2.72 -0.06
N PRO A 90 -15.08 3.82 0.69
CA PRO A 90 -16.13 4.42 1.51
C PRO A 90 -17.37 4.79 0.71
N ASN A 91 -17.21 5.06 -0.58
CA ASN A 91 -18.28 5.47 -1.50
C ASN A 91 -19.08 4.27 -2.03
N GLY A 92 -18.85 3.06 -1.52
CA GLY A 92 -19.52 1.83 -1.95
C GLY A 92 -19.01 1.23 -3.25
N ASN A 93 -17.94 1.78 -3.85
CA ASN A 93 -17.30 1.17 -5.02
C ASN A 93 -16.33 0.08 -4.60
N THR A 94 -16.26 -1.01 -5.37
CA THR A 94 -15.24 -2.05 -5.21
C THR A 94 -14.11 -1.85 -6.21
N LEU A 95 -12.87 -1.76 -5.70
CA LEU A 95 -11.64 -1.75 -6.49
C LEU A 95 -10.95 -3.12 -6.39
N ILE A 96 -10.17 -3.50 -7.40
CA ILE A 96 -9.36 -4.72 -7.34
C ILE A 96 -7.89 -4.34 -7.18
N ALA A 97 -7.27 -4.85 -6.13
CA ALA A 97 -5.83 -4.78 -5.92
C ALA A 97 -5.20 -6.12 -6.36
N ASP A 98 -4.55 -6.11 -7.52
CA ASP A 98 -3.89 -7.26 -8.14
C ASP A 98 -2.35 -7.15 -8.11
N LYS A 99 -1.83 -6.02 -7.61
CA LYS A 99 -0.40 -5.71 -7.52
C LYS A 99 0.00 -5.37 -6.10
N VAL A 100 1.23 -5.75 -5.75
CA VAL A 100 1.85 -5.44 -4.46
C VAL A 100 3.20 -4.77 -4.65
N TYR A 101 3.46 -3.75 -3.84
CA TYR A 101 4.74 -3.08 -3.73
C TYR A 101 5.39 -3.53 -2.41
N ARG A 102 6.41 -4.39 -2.50
CA ARG A 102 7.11 -4.92 -1.34
C ARG A 102 8.24 -3.99 -0.90
N SER A 103 8.62 -4.10 0.37
CA SER A 103 9.71 -3.33 0.97
C SER A 103 9.52 -1.81 0.88
N CYS A 104 8.27 -1.33 0.93
CA CYS A 104 8.01 0.09 1.10
C CYS A 104 8.05 0.50 2.57
N GLU A 105 9.14 1.18 2.93
CA GLU A 105 9.34 1.69 4.27
C GLU A 105 8.52 2.95 4.54
N ILE A 106 7.93 3.03 5.73
CA ILE A 106 7.36 4.25 6.28
C ILE A 106 8.32 4.76 7.36
N LYS A 107 8.76 6.02 7.24
CA LYS A 107 9.63 6.64 8.24
C LYS A 107 8.80 7.46 9.21
N LEU A 108 8.76 7.02 10.46
CA LEU A 108 8.24 7.82 11.56
C LEU A 108 9.38 8.72 12.04
N CYS A 109 9.22 10.03 11.86
CA CYS A 109 10.13 10.99 12.47
C CYS A 109 9.65 11.25 13.90
N ASP A 110 10.53 11.07 14.89
CA ASP A 110 10.22 11.43 16.26
C ASP A 110 9.93 12.94 16.37
N ARG A 111 8.93 13.30 17.19
CA ARG A 111 8.80 14.69 17.63
C ARG A 111 9.99 14.99 18.54
N LYS A 112 10.70 16.06 18.21
CA LYS A 112 11.82 16.58 18.99
C LYS A 112 11.33 17.34 20.21
#